data_AF-A0A2M6ZVV0-F1
#
_entry.id   AF-A0A2M6ZVV0-F1
#
_cell.length_a   1.000
_cell.length_b   1.000
_cell.length_c   1.000
_cell.angle_alpha   90.00
_cell.angle_beta   90.00
_cell.angle_gamma   90.00
#
_symmetry.space_group_name_H-M   'P 1'
#
loop_
_entity.id
_entity.type
_entity.pdbx_description
1 polymer ?
#
loop_
_entity_poly.entity_id
_entity_poly.type
_entity_poly.pdbx_seq_one_letter_code
_entity_poly.pdbx_strand_id
1 'polypeptide(L)'
;MRIARAIFSGIFSLLLTVTLIALGIIVTFNLTILNPNFIISELDKLDIYSITANQVREQIPAEEPYIAQIVDETIADLEPWLKEQTATVIYGGCAYLKGDQKLNIVIPLEQVRTTIKDNVAQAILKSPPPELAGASQSQIQAFLSQIYAEIDSQIPQQIEINETSLGPEITTQLQQVRQIVGYIVLSYKALIGLALLLILLIALIQWWHVKPIALYAGIPFTIVGITGLVSTIVARSLIPNIIPSEVPPEIMSKLPQLIADFASPLQIYSVGFLIAGIGLIILSIKLQSPGYAP
;
A
#
# COMPACT_ATOMS: atom_id res chain seq x y z
N MET A 1 16.38 47.28 13.05
CA MET A 1 16.26 45.91 13.61
C MET A 1 14.92 45.21 13.31
N ARG A 2 13.76 45.89 13.36
CA ARG A 2 12.44 45.27 13.09
C ARG A 2 12.30 44.67 11.69
N ILE A 3 12.78 45.39 10.66
CA ILE A 3 12.71 44.94 9.25
C ILE A 3 13.49 43.64 9.05
N ALA A 4 14.72 43.56 9.55
CA ALA A 4 15.54 42.35 9.45
C ALA A 4 14.85 41.13 10.10
N ARG A 5 14.27 41.29 11.30
CA ARG A 5 13.52 40.21 11.97
C ARG A 5 12.34 39.72 11.14
N ALA A 6 11.57 40.65 10.55
CA ALA A 6 10.45 40.31 9.69
C ALA A 6 10.90 39.54 8.43
N ILE A 7 12.01 39.96 7.80
CA ILE A 7 12.57 39.28 6.63
C ILE A 7 13.01 37.86 6.98
N PHE A 8 13.80 37.67 8.03
CA PHE A 8 14.26 36.33 8.43
C PHE A 8 13.11 35.40 8.83
N SER A 9 12.12 35.91 9.58
CA SER A 9 10.92 35.13 9.90
C SER A 9 10.10 34.78 8.67
N GLY A 10 10.02 35.67 7.67
CA GLY A 10 9.39 35.38 6.38
C GLY A 10 10.12 34.26 5.62
N ILE A 11 11.45 34.29 5.57
CA ILE A 11 12.26 33.24 4.92
C ILE A 11 12.06 31.89 5.62
N PHE A 12 12.12 31.85 6.95
CA PHE A 12 11.89 30.61 7.69
C PHE A 12 10.45 30.11 7.59
N SER A 13 9.48 31.02 7.51
CA SER A 13 8.08 30.69 7.22
C SER A 13 7.94 30.04 5.84
N LEU A 14 8.60 30.58 4.81
CA LEU A 14 8.57 29.99 3.47
C LEU A 14 9.22 28.59 3.45
N LEU A 15 10.39 28.45 4.08
CA LEU A 15 11.09 27.18 4.19
C LEU A 15 10.27 26.15 4.98
N LEU A 16 9.55 26.59 6.01
CA LEU A 16 8.62 25.76 6.77
C LEU A 16 7.47 25.26 5.88
N THR A 17 6.87 26.12 5.05
CA THR A 17 5.83 25.70 4.09
C THR A 17 6.33 24.59 3.19
N VAL A 18 7.50 24.76 2.56
CA VAL A 18 8.09 23.73 1.66
C VAL A 18 8.36 22.43 2.42
N THR A 19 8.91 22.53 3.63
CA THR A 19 9.19 21.38 4.51
C THR A 19 7.91 20.61 4.84
N LEU A 20 6.84 21.31 5.18
CA LEU A 20 5.55 20.70 5.53
C LEU A 20 4.82 20.10 4.31
N ILE A 21 4.97 20.67 3.12
CA ILE A 21 4.45 20.05 1.89
C ILE A 21 5.19 18.73 1.62
N ALA A 22 6.53 18.75 1.65
CA ALA A 22 7.33 17.55 1.46
C ALA A 22 7.01 16.49 2.52
N LEU A 23 6.83 16.90 3.78
CA LEU A 23 6.44 16.01 4.87
C LEU A 23 5.07 15.37 4.62
N GLY A 24 4.08 16.14 4.13
CA GLY A 24 2.77 15.62 3.79
C GLY A 24 2.83 14.50 2.76
N ILE A 25 3.62 14.69 1.69
CA ILE A 25 3.84 13.66 0.66
C ILE A 25 4.47 12.41 1.28
N ILE A 26 5.56 12.57 2.05
CA ILE A 26 6.27 11.45 2.67
C ILE A 26 5.40 10.69 3.67
N VAL A 27 4.58 11.39 4.46
CA VAL A 27 3.60 10.78 5.37
C VAL A 27 2.60 9.94 4.59
N THR A 28 2.09 10.46 3.47
CA THR A 28 1.16 9.71 2.60
C THR A 28 1.81 8.43 2.07
N PHE A 29 3.03 8.49 1.53
CA PHE A 29 3.76 7.30 1.09
C PHE A 29 3.97 6.29 2.22
N ASN A 30 4.35 6.76 3.42
CA ASN A 30 4.60 5.89 4.57
C ASN A 30 3.32 5.20 5.08
N LEU A 31 2.18 5.89 5.04
CA LEU A 31 0.89 5.37 5.50
C LEU A 31 0.17 4.51 4.45
N THR A 32 0.58 4.57 3.18
CA THR A 32 -0.04 3.84 2.06
C THR A 32 0.88 2.76 1.51
N ILE A 33 1.74 3.09 0.53
CA ILE A 33 2.59 2.16 -0.20
C ILE A 33 3.57 1.41 0.71
N LEU A 34 3.99 2.00 1.82
CA LEU A 34 4.90 1.35 2.77
C LEU A 34 4.18 0.75 3.99
N ASN A 35 2.85 0.75 3.99
CA ASN A 35 2.05 0.18 5.05
C ASN A 35 1.41 -1.14 4.59
N PRO A 36 1.87 -2.30 5.09
CA PRO A 36 1.36 -3.60 4.65
C PRO A 36 -0.14 -3.74 4.91
N ASN A 37 -0.66 -3.18 6.01
CA ASN A 37 -2.09 -3.20 6.31
C ASN A 37 -2.92 -2.46 5.26
N PHE A 38 -2.40 -1.33 4.77
CA PHE A 38 -3.05 -0.57 3.72
C PHE A 38 -3.12 -1.41 2.44
N ILE A 39 -1.99 -1.95 1.98
CA ILE A 39 -1.94 -2.77 0.76
C ILE A 39 -2.88 -3.97 0.85
N ILE A 40 -2.85 -4.72 1.96
CA ILE A 40 -3.74 -5.88 2.18
C ILE A 40 -5.20 -5.45 2.09
N SER A 41 -5.57 -4.35 2.78
CA SER A 41 -6.96 -3.86 2.75
C SER A 41 -7.39 -3.40 1.36
N GLU A 42 -6.49 -2.83 0.55
CA GLU A 42 -6.79 -2.45 -0.83
C GLU A 42 -6.93 -3.67 -1.73
N LEU A 43 -6.11 -4.72 -1.55
CA LEU A 43 -6.26 -5.96 -2.30
C LEU A 43 -7.61 -6.64 -2.02
N ASP A 44 -8.04 -6.64 -0.76
CA ASP A 44 -9.36 -7.18 -0.37
C ASP A 44 -10.51 -6.35 -0.97
N LYS A 45 -10.40 -5.02 -1.00
CA LYS A 45 -11.40 -4.14 -1.62
C LYS A 45 -11.46 -4.29 -3.14
N LEU A 46 -10.31 -4.53 -3.77
CA LEU A 46 -10.19 -4.76 -5.21
C LEU A 46 -10.65 -6.15 -5.63
N ASP A 47 -10.88 -7.05 -4.66
CA ASP A 47 -11.32 -8.42 -4.91
C ASP A 47 -10.39 -9.16 -5.87
N ILE A 48 -9.08 -8.93 -5.73
CA ILE A 48 -8.05 -9.46 -6.64
C ILE A 48 -8.11 -10.99 -6.72
N TYR A 49 -8.42 -11.66 -5.61
CA TYR A 49 -8.54 -13.12 -5.57
C TYR A 49 -9.66 -13.63 -6.49
N SER A 50 -10.81 -12.96 -6.50
CA SER A 50 -11.92 -13.33 -7.40
C SER A 50 -11.60 -13.05 -8.86
N ILE A 51 -10.90 -11.94 -9.15
CA ILE A 51 -10.45 -11.61 -10.51
C ILE A 51 -9.47 -12.69 -11.01
N THR A 52 -8.47 -13.05 -10.22
CA THR A 52 -7.52 -14.12 -10.57
C THR A 52 -8.21 -15.48 -10.69
N ALA A 53 -9.14 -15.79 -9.79
CA ALA A 53 -9.94 -17.02 -9.88
C ALA A 53 -10.72 -17.11 -11.19
N ASN A 54 -11.34 -16.02 -11.63
CA ASN A 54 -12.06 -15.98 -12.91
C ASN A 54 -11.12 -16.15 -14.10
N GLN A 55 -9.94 -15.55 -14.08
CA GLN A 55 -8.92 -15.76 -15.12
C GLN A 55 -8.44 -17.21 -15.19
N VAL A 56 -8.28 -17.87 -14.05
CA VAL A 56 -7.92 -19.30 -14.00
C VAL A 56 -9.06 -20.14 -14.59
N ARG A 57 -10.31 -19.85 -14.25
CA ARG A 57 -11.49 -20.52 -14.83
C ARG A 57 -11.55 -20.40 -16.35
N GLU A 58 -11.28 -19.21 -16.88
CA GLU A 58 -11.30 -18.95 -18.33
C GLU A 58 -10.22 -19.72 -19.11
N GLN A 59 -9.12 -20.11 -18.46
CA GLN A 59 -8.05 -20.88 -19.09
C GLN A 59 -8.31 -22.39 -19.10
N ILE A 60 -9.29 -22.86 -18.32
CA ILE A 60 -9.56 -24.28 -18.18
C ILE A 60 -10.60 -24.70 -19.22
N PRO A 61 -10.34 -25.77 -20.00
CA PRO A 61 -11.31 -26.25 -20.99
C PRO A 61 -12.65 -26.60 -20.32
N ALA A 62 -13.73 -25.95 -20.73
CA ALA A 62 -15.08 -26.17 -20.20
C ALA A 62 -15.74 -27.48 -20.68
N GLU A 63 -14.99 -28.34 -21.37
CA GLU A 63 -15.52 -29.52 -22.06
C GLU A 63 -15.89 -30.64 -21.09
N GLU A 64 -15.31 -30.66 -19.89
CA GLU A 64 -15.55 -31.69 -18.88
C GLU A 64 -16.12 -31.11 -17.59
N PRO A 65 -17.41 -31.37 -17.27
CA PRO A 65 -18.09 -30.73 -16.14
C PRO A 65 -17.47 -31.07 -14.77
N TYR A 66 -16.78 -32.21 -14.65
CA TYR A 66 -16.09 -32.59 -13.42
C TYR A 66 -14.81 -31.78 -13.19
N ILE A 67 -14.11 -31.33 -14.24
CA ILE A 67 -12.93 -30.46 -14.14
C ILE A 67 -13.32 -29.08 -13.63
N ALA A 68 -14.42 -28.52 -14.16
CA ALA A 68 -14.96 -27.25 -13.67
C ALA A 68 -15.29 -27.30 -12.18
N GLN A 69 -15.93 -28.39 -11.72
CA GLN A 69 -16.24 -28.59 -10.30
C GLN A 69 -14.97 -28.66 -9.42
N ILE A 70 -13.96 -29.43 -9.84
CA ILE A 70 -12.68 -29.53 -9.10
C ILE A 70 -12.06 -28.16 -8.91
N VAL A 71 -12.07 -27.36 -9.97
CA VAL A 71 -11.46 -26.03 -9.99
C VAL A 71 -12.23 -25.07 -9.09
N ASP A 72 -13.55 -25.06 -9.16
CA ASP A 72 -14.38 -24.21 -8.30
C ASP A 72 -14.24 -24.56 -6.82
N GLU A 73 -14.30 -25.84 -6.47
CA GLU A 73 -14.10 -26.31 -5.09
C GLU A 73 -12.68 -25.96 -4.61
N THR A 74 -11.65 -26.18 -5.45
CA THR A 74 -10.25 -25.88 -5.12
C THR A 74 -10.01 -24.39 -4.92
N ILE A 75 -10.54 -23.54 -5.79
CA ILE A 75 -10.42 -22.08 -5.66
C ILE A 75 -11.07 -21.62 -4.35
N ALA A 76 -12.28 -22.10 -4.05
CA ALA A 76 -13.00 -21.72 -2.84
C ALA A 76 -12.24 -22.15 -1.57
N ASP A 77 -11.68 -23.36 -1.56
CA ASP A 77 -10.92 -23.89 -0.42
C ASP A 77 -9.54 -23.22 -0.25
N LEU A 78 -8.91 -22.77 -1.36
CA LEU A 78 -7.61 -22.12 -1.33
C LEU A 78 -7.67 -20.61 -1.14
N GLU A 79 -8.83 -19.96 -1.31
CA GLU A 79 -8.97 -18.51 -1.13
C GLU A 79 -8.45 -18.03 0.25
N PRO A 80 -8.79 -18.67 1.39
CA PRO A 80 -8.27 -18.26 2.70
C PRO A 80 -6.74 -18.40 2.79
N TRP A 81 -6.19 -19.48 2.23
CA TRP A 81 -4.74 -19.70 2.21
C TRP A 81 -4.03 -18.66 1.33
N LEU A 82 -4.57 -18.35 0.15
CA LEU A 82 -4.02 -17.31 -0.74
C LEU A 82 -3.99 -15.95 -0.04
N LYS A 83 -5.03 -15.61 0.73
CA LYS A 83 -5.06 -14.38 1.53
C LYS A 83 -3.95 -14.35 2.58
N GLU A 84 -3.76 -15.43 3.30
CA GLU A 84 -2.70 -15.55 4.32
C GLU A 84 -1.30 -15.47 3.70
N GLN A 85 -1.06 -16.15 2.59
CA GLN A 85 0.23 -16.11 1.90
C GLN A 85 0.50 -14.74 1.28
N THR A 86 -0.52 -14.10 0.70
CA THR A 86 -0.41 -12.74 0.16
C THR A 86 -0.06 -11.75 1.26
N ALA A 87 -0.71 -11.84 2.43
CA ALA A 87 -0.33 -11.04 3.59
C ALA A 87 1.14 -11.28 3.98
N THR A 88 1.56 -12.54 4.07
CA THR A 88 2.96 -12.91 4.38
C THR A 88 3.95 -12.29 3.40
N VAL A 89 3.65 -12.37 2.09
CA VAL A 89 4.47 -11.78 1.03
C VAL A 89 4.55 -10.26 1.16
N ILE A 90 3.42 -9.60 1.40
CA ILE A 90 3.35 -8.13 1.54
C ILE A 90 4.12 -7.67 2.78
N TYR A 91 3.98 -8.35 3.91
CA TYR A 91 4.73 -8.05 5.13
C TYR A 91 6.24 -8.24 4.91
N GLY A 92 6.64 -9.38 4.36
CA GLY A 92 8.04 -9.68 4.07
C GLY A 92 8.64 -8.69 3.06
N GLY A 93 7.90 -8.38 2.00
CA GLY A 93 8.30 -7.40 0.98
C GLY A 93 8.44 -5.99 1.55
N CYS A 94 7.47 -5.52 2.34
CA CYS A 94 7.56 -4.22 3.00
C CYS A 94 8.74 -4.13 3.99
N ALA A 95 8.97 -5.18 4.78
CA ALA A 95 10.10 -5.24 5.71
C ALA A 95 11.44 -5.21 4.95
N TYR A 96 11.54 -5.94 3.84
CA TYR A 96 12.71 -5.89 2.97
C TYR A 96 12.94 -4.50 2.37
N LEU A 97 11.89 -3.85 1.84
CA LEU A 97 11.99 -2.52 1.24
C LEU A 97 12.39 -1.44 2.27
N LYS A 98 11.93 -1.56 3.52
CA LYS A 98 12.36 -0.68 4.63
C LYS A 98 13.80 -0.96 5.08
N GLY A 99 14.36 -2.09 4.68
CA GLY A 99 15.70 -2.53 5.03
C GLY A 99 15.79 -3.25 6.37
N ASP A 100 14.66 -3.65 6.95
CA ASP A 100 14.59 -4.33 8.25
C ASP A 100 15.08 -5.78 8.15
N GLN A 101 14.90 -6.42 6.99
CA GLN A 101 15.25 -7.82 6.74
C GLN A 101 15.78 -8.04 5.32
N LYS A 102 16.43 -9.19 5.08
CA LYS A 102 16.74 -9.65 3.71
C LYS A 102 15.49 -10.27 3.08
N LEU A 103 15.39 -10.20 1.75
CA LEU A 103 14.28 -10.83 1.04
C LEU A 103 14.44 -12.35 1.10
N ASN A 104 13.64 -12.99 1.95
CA ASN A 104 13.55 -14.43 2.07
C ASN A 104 12.13 -14.80 2.51
N ILE A 105 11.23 -14.95 1.55
CA ILE A 105 9.84 -15.32 1.79
C ILE A 105 9.66 -16.75 1.31
N VAL A 106 9.18 -17.62 2.19
CA VAL A 106 8.93 -19.03 1.88
C VAL A 106 7.42 -19.26 1.90
N ILE A 107 6.86 -19.67 0.77
CA ILE A 107 5.45 -19.97 0.61
C ILE A 107 5.30 -21.50 0.56
N PRO A 108 4.82 -22.15 1.63
CA PRO A 108 4.61 -23.59 1.62
C PRO A 108 3.40 -23.94 0.75
N LEU A 109 3.57 -24.84 -0.23
CA LEU A 109 2.51 -25.26 -1.15
C LEU A 109 1.84 -26.58 -0.74
N GLU A 110 2.17 -27.11 0.43
CA GLU A 110 1.58 -28.36 0.92
C GLU A 110 0.04 -28.28 0.99
N GLN A 111 -0.52 -27.16 1.45
CA GLN A 111 -1.97 -26.96 1.48
C GLN A 111 -2.58 -26.97 0.07
N VAL A 112 -1.92 -26.34 -0.90
CA VAL A 112 -2.36 -26.35 -2.32
C VAL A 112 -2.40 -27.78 -2.84
N ARG A 113 -1.34 -28.55 -2.61
CA ARG A 113 -1.24 -29.95 -3.03
C ARG A 113 -2.32 -30.80 -2.38
N THR A 114 -2.52 -30.69 -1.06
CA THR A 114 -3.52 -31.49 -0.35
C THR A 114 -4.93 -31.15 -0.82
N THR A 115 -5.27 -29.87 -0.97
CA THR A 115 -6.60 -29.45 -1.41
C THR A 115 -6.90 -29.92 -2.84
N ILE A 116 -5.95 -29.79 -3.77
CA ILE A 116 -6.13 -30.31 -5.14
C ILE A 116 -6.36 -31.82 -5.11
N LYS A 117 -5.54 -32.57 -4.37
CA LYS A 117 -5.67 -34.04 -4.28
C LYS A 117 -7.01 -34.48 -3.69
N ASP A 118 -7.46 -33.79 -2.65
CA ASP A 118 -8.73 -34.08 -1.99
C ASP A 118 -9.91 -33.78 -2.92
N ASN A 119 -9.90 -32.63 -3.60
CA ASN A 119 -10.98 -32.23 -4.52
C ASN A 119 -11.02 -33.09 -5.78
N VAL A 120 -9.86 -33.48 -6.32
CA VAL A 120 -9.78 -34.45 -7.43
C VAL A 120 -10.38 -35.80 -7.01
N ALA A 121 -10.03 -36.32 -5.83
CA ALA A 121 -10.59 -37.58 -5.35
C ALA A 121 -12.11 -37.48 -5.13
N GLN A 122 -12.58 -36.40 -4.52
CA GLN A 122 -14.01 -36.19 -4.30
C GLN A 122 -14.78 -36.11 -5.62
N ALA A 123 -14.27 -35.38 -6.62
CA ALA A 123 -14.92 -35.26 -7.92
C ALA A 123 -14.98 -36.59 -8.66
N ILE A 124 -13.89 -37.35 -8.70
CA ILE A 124 -13.85 -38.68 -9.35
C ILE A 124 -14.79 -39.67 -8.65
N LEU A 125 -14.93 -39.61 -7.32
CA LEU A 125 -15.86 -40.47 -6.58
C LEU A 125 -17.32 -40.08 -6.79
N LYS A 126 -17.63 -38.78 -6.92
CA LYS A 126 -19.00 -38.29 -7.18
C LYS A 126 -19.43 -38.51 -8.62
N SER A 127 -18.52 -38.29 -9.58
CA SER A 127 -18.77 -38.40 -11.01
C SER A 127 -17.53 -38.98 -11.70
N PRO A 128 -17.42 -40.32 -11.77
CA PRO A 128 -16.27 -40.96 -12.39
C PRO A 128 -16.16 -40.56 -13.87
N PRO A 129 -14.96 -40.27 -14.37
CA PRO A 129 -14.76 -40.01 -15.78
C PRO A 129 -15.15 -41.26 -16.61
N PRO A 130 -15.51 -41.11 -17.90
CA PRO A 130 -16.02 -42.20 -18.73
C PRO A 130 -15.12 -43.45 -18.76
N GLU A 131 -13.81 -43.26 -18.67
CA GLU A 131 -12.78 -44.31 -18.64
C GLU A 131 -12.87 -45.17 -17.36
N LEU A 132 -13.44 -44.62 -16.29
CA LEU A 132 -13.61 -45.26 -14.99
C LEU A 132 -15.07 -45.65 -14.71
N ALA A 133 -15.97 -45.50 -15.68
CA ALA A 133 -17.36 -45.91 -15.53
C ALA A 133 -17.46 -47.43 -15.30
N GLY A 134 -17.86 -47.83 -14.10
CA GLY A 134 -17.92 -49.25 -13.70
C GLY A 134 -16.58 -49.87 -13.28
N ALA A 135 -15.52 -49.06 -13.14
CA ALA A 135 -14.25 -49.52 -12.59
C ALA A 135 -14.39 -49.94 -11.12
N SER A 136 -13.59 -50.93 -10.71
CA SER A 136 -13.51 -51.33 -9.30
C SER A 136 -12.83 -50.25 -8.45
N GLN A 137 -13.10 -50.25 -7.14
CA GLN A 137 -12.46 -49.32 -6.20
C GLN A 137 -10.92 -49.37 -6.28
N SER A 138 -10.34 -50.54 -6.53
CA SER A 138 -8.90 -50.71 -6.68
C SER A 138 -8.33 -50.01 -7.92
N GLN A 139 -9.07 -50.00 -9.04
CA GLN A 139 -8.68 -49.32 -10.27
C GLN A 139 -8.77 -47.80 -10.11
N ILE A 140 -9.82 -47.31 -9.43
CA ILE A 140 -9.96 -45.89 -9.10
C ILE A 140 -8.81 -45.42 -8.21
N GLN A 141 -8.43 -46.20 -7.18
CA GLN A 141 -7.29 -45.85 -6.32
C GLN A 141 -5.96 -45.87 -7.07
N ALA A 142 -5.75 -46.82 -7.99
CA ALA A 142 -4.54 -46.85 -8.82
C ALA A 142 -4.45 -45.60 -9.71
N PHE A 143 -5.58 -45.18 -10.31
CA PHE A 143 -5.66 -43.96 -11.11
C PHE A 143 -5.41 -42.70 -10.27
N LEU A 144 -6.04 -42.58 -9.11
CA LEU A 144 -5.79 -41.46 -8.18
C LEU A 144 -4.33 -41.40 -7.74
N SER A 145 -3.71 -42.54 -7.46
CA SER A 145 -2.29 -42.60 -7.08
C SER A 145 -1.39 -42.07 -8.19
N GLN A 146 -1.72 -42.34 -9.45
CA GLN A 146 -1.00 -41.80 -10.61
C GLN A 146 -1.18 -40.28 -10.71
N ILE A 147 -2.40 -39.77 -10.56
CA ILE A 147 -2.66 -38.31 -10.55
C ILE A 147 -1.93 -37.63 -9.39
N TYR A 148 -1.93 -38.24 -8.20
CA TYR A 148 -1.26 -37.67 -7.03
C TYR A 148 0.26 -37.57 -7.23
N ALA A 149 0.88 -38.59 -7.82
CA ALA A 149 2.29 -38.56 -8.18
C ALA A 149 2.58 -37.45 -9.21
N GLU A 150 1.70 -37.27 -10.19
CA GLU A 150 1.82 -36.19 -11.18
C GLU A 150 1.73 -34.82 -10.51
N ILE A 151 0.71 -34.58 -9.66
CA ILE A 151 0.55 -33.34 -8.89
C ILE A 151 1.79 -33.04 -8.05
N ASP A 152 2.32 -34.05 -7.34
CA ASP A 152 3.52 -33.90 -6.51
C ASP A 152 4.77 -33.57 -7.31
N SER A 153 4.82 -34.03 -8.57
CA SER A 153 5.93 -33.75 -9.48
C SER A 153 5.84 -32.36 -10.12
N GLN A 154 4.62 -31.87 -10.41
CA GLN A 154 4.41 -30.59 -11.09
C GLN A 154 4.41 -29.40 -10.13
N ILE A 155 3.81 -29.55 -8.95
CA ILE A 155 3.71 -28.48 -7.96
C ILE A 155 4.86 -28.68 -6.97
N PRO A 156 5.82 -27.75 -6.79
CA PRO A 156 6.90 -27.91 -5.81
C PRO A 156 6.40 -27.86 -4.35
N GLN A 157 7.22 -28.27 -3.38
CA GLN A 157 6.86 -28.28 -1.95
C GLN A 157 6.67 -26.87 -1.38
N GLN A 158 7.54 -25.96 -1.83
CA GLN A 158 7.54 -24.57 -1.43
C GLN A 158 8.08 -23.69 -2.55
N ILE A 159 7.65 -22.43 -2.56
CA ILE A 159 8.24 -21.38 -3.39
C ILE A 159 9.06 -20.48 -2.49
N GLU A 160 10.34 -20.31 -2.83
CA GLU A 160 11.22 -19.37 -2.15
C GLU A 160 11.39 -18.10 -2.99
N ILE A 161 10.88 -16.98 -2.48
CA ILE A 161 11.06 -15.66 -3.06
C ILE A 161 12.23 -15.02 -2.33
N ASN A 162 13.39 -15.02 -2.99
CA ASN A 162 14.61 -14.41 -2.51
C ASN A 162 15.31 -13.67 -3.65
N GLU A 163 16.39 -12.95 -3.36
CA GLU A 163 17.10 -12.19 -4.40
C GLU A 163 17.67 -13.13 -5.49
N THR A 164 18.02 -14.37 -5.17
CA THR A 164 18.56 -15.29 -6.19
C THR A 164 17.51 -15.83 -7.15
N SER A 165 16.25 -15.97 -6.73
CA SER A 165 15.17 -16.52 -7.56
C SER A 165 14.52 -15.49 -8.49
N LEU A 166 14.62 -14.20 -8.18
CA LEU A 166 14.00 -13.12 -8.97
C LEU A 166 14.81 -12.68 -10.21
N GLY A 167 16.05 -13.18 -10.36
CA GLY A 167 16.94 -12.80 -11.45
C GLY A 167 17.57 -11.40 -11.30
N PRO A 168 18.59 -11.08 -12.11
CA PRO A 168 19.41 -9.88 -11.92
C PRO A 168 18.67 -8.56 -12.20
N GLU A 169 17.69 -8.57 -13.09
CA GLU A 169 16.93 -7.36 -13.45
C GLU A 169 15.99 -6.92 -12.32
N ILE A 170 15.14 -7.84 -11.85
CA ILE A 170 14.18 -7.56 -10.77
C ILE A 170 14.91 -7.24 -9.47
N THR A 171 16.02 -7.94 -9.17
CA THR A 171 16.84 -7.60 -7.99
C THR A 171 17.43 -6.21 -8.05
N THR A 172 17.92 -5.77 -9.22
CA THR A 172 18.44 -4.41 -9.40
C THR A 172 17.34 -3.37 -9.18
N GLN A 173 16.15 -3.60 -9.75
CA GLN A 173 15.00 -2.71 -9.52
C GLN A 173 14.57 -2.69 -8.05
N LEU A 174 14.50 -3.85 -7.41
CA LEU A 174 14.18 -3.96 -5.97
C LEU A 174 15.20 -3.25 -5.09
N GLN A 175 16.49 -3.33 -5.41
CA GLN A 175 17.53 -2.61 -4.70
C GLN A 175 17.38 -1.08 -4.87
N GLN A 176 17.05 -0.62 -6.07
CA GLN A 176 16.75 0.80 -6.32
C GLN A 176 15.54 1.26 -5.50
N VAL A 177 14.44 0.51 -5.53
CA VAL A 177 13.24 0.81 -4.74
C VAL A 177 13.58 0.82 -3.25
N ARG A 178 14.32 -0.17 -2.75
CA ARG A 178 14.78 -0.22 -1.36
C ARG A 178 15.63 1.00 -1.00
N GLN A 179 16.51 1.45 -1.88
CA GLN A 179 17.31 2.67 -1.65
C GLN A 179 16.42 3.92 -1.58
N ILE A 180 15.45 4.05 -2.49
CA ILE A 180 14.46 5.13 -2.49
C ILE A 180 13.65 5.11 -1.19
N VAL A 181 13.15 3.95 -0.78
CA VAL A 181 12.40 3.77 0.47
C VAL A 181 13.26 4.14 1.68
N GLY A 182 14.54 3.76 1.69
CA GLY A 182 15.51 4.18 2.70
C GLY A 182 15.62 5.71 2.78
N TYR A 183 15.72 6.40 1.65
CA TYR A 183 15.70 7.87 1.61
C TYR A 183 14.38 8.46 2.11
N ILE A 184 13.24 7.87 1.78
CA ILE A 184 11.92 8.31 2.25
C ILE A 184 11.84 8.21 3.78
N VAL A 185 12.21 7.08 4.37
CA VAL A 185 12.19 6.86 5.83
C VAL A 185 13.14 7.80 6.55
N LEU A 186 14.35 8.02 6.01
CA LEU A 186 15.30 8.98 6.56
C LEU A 186 14.78 10.42 6.47
N SER A 187 14.28 10.80 5.29
CA SER A 187 13.74 12.13 5.02
C SER A 187 12.52 12.42 5.89
N TYR A 188 11.68 11.43 6.16
CA TYR A 188 10.56 11.58 7.11
C TYR A 188 11.03 12.09 8.48
N LYS A 189 12.02 11.43 9.08
CA LYS A 189 12.58 11.82 10.38
C LYS A 189 13.29 13.17 10.31
N ALA A 190 14.05 13.40 9.24
CA ALA A 190 14.79 14.64 9.03
C ALA A 190 13.86 15.86 8.84
N LEU A 191 12.79 15.72 8.05
CA LEU A 191 11.81 16.78 7.79
C LEU A 191 11.02 17.14 9.06
N ILE A 192 10.68 16.16 9.91
CA ILE A 192 10.06 16.46 11.21
C ILE A 192 11.01 17.29 12.07
N GLY A 193 12.27 16.85 12.19
CA GLY A 193 13.29 17.59 12.92
C GLY A 193 13.50 19.01 12.38
N LEU A 194 13.55 19.15 11.06
CA LEU A 194 13.68 20.43 10.37
C LEU A 194 12.47 21.34 10.62
N ALA A 195 11.24 20.82 10.53
CA ALA A 195 10.03 21.61 10.79
C ALA A 195 10.01 22.17 12.22
N LEU A 196 10.35 21.33 13.21
CA LEU A 196 10.46 21.76 14.62
C LEU A 196 11.57 22.79 14.81
N LEU A 197 12.73 22.59 14.18
CA LEU A 197 13.84 23.54 14.21
C LEU A 197 13.45 24.90 13.61
N LEU A 198 12.73 24.91 12.48
CA LEU A 198 12.28 26.15 11.85
C LEU A 198 11.29 26.91 12.72
N ILE A 199 10.35 26.22 13.36
CA ILE A 199 9.42 26.82 14.33
C ILE A 199 10.22 27.43 15.50
N LEU A 200 11.23 26.72 16.02
CA LEU A 200 12.10 27.22 17.09
C LEU A 200 12.91 28.44 16.66
N LEU A 201 13.46 28.46 15.44
CA LEU A 201 14.19 29.61 14.89
C LEU A 201 13.28 30.84 14.72
N ILE A 202 12.06 30.64 14.25
CA ILE A 202 11.03 31.71 14.20
C ILE A 202 10.77 32.23 15.62
N ALA A 203 10.61 31.35 16.61
CA ALA A 203 10.41 31.73 18.01
C ALA A 203 11.58 32.53 18.59
N LEU A 204 12.81 32.12 18.31
CA LEU A 204 14.03 32.75 18.82
C LEU A 204 14.24 34.14 18.21
N ILE A 205 14.02 34.31 16.90
CA ILE A 205 14.10 35.63 16.23
C ILE A 205 13.07 36.61 16.78
N GLN A 206 11.88 36.11 17.05
CA GLN A 206 10.78 36.90 17.60
C GLN A 206 10.91 37.09 19.12
N TRP A 207 12.02 36.65 19.75
CA TRP A 207 12.25 36.79 21.19
C TRP A 207 11.07 36.29 22.02
N TRP A 208 10.51 35.13 21.66
CA TRP A 208 9.39 34.50 22.37
C TRP A 208 8.11 35.35 22.46
N HIS A 209 7.95 36.36 21.59
CA HIS A 209 6.69 37.09 21.48
C HIS A 209 5.65 36.19 20.81
N VAL A 210 4.69 35.70 21.60
CA VAL A 210 3.71 34.69 21.16
C VAL A 210 2.91 35.15 19.93
N LYS A 211 2.59 36.44 19.83
CA LYS A 211 1.80 37.01 18.73
C LYS A 211 2.46 36.84 17.35
N PRO A 212 3.66 37.39 17.08
CA PRO A 212 4.31 37.19 15.78
C PRO A 212 4.64 35.73 15.52
N ILE A 213 5.00 34.94 16.54
CA ILE A 213 5.29 33.51 16.38
C ILE A 213 4.07 32.76 15.84
N ALA A 214 2.91 32.96 16.48
CA ALA A 214 1.67 32.34 16.06
C ALA A 214 1.27 32.76 14.63
N LEU A 215 1.50 34.02 14.24
CA LEU A 215 1.25 34.48 12.87
C LEU A 215 2.20 33.82 11.85
N TYR A 216 3.51 33.87 12.09
CA TYR A 216 4.53 33.35 11.16
C TYR A 216 4.53 31.82 11.06
N ALA A 217 4.08 31.10 12.08
CA ALA A 217 3.86 29.65 12.00
C ALA A 217 2.48 29.31 11.41
N GLY A 218 1.43 30.08 11.75
CA GLY A 218 0.07 29.85 11.29
C GLY A 218 -0.12 30.01 9.79
N ILE A 219 0.56 30.97 9.16
CA ILE A 219 0.52 31.17 7.70
C ILE A 219 0.98 29.93 6.92
N PRO A 220 2.19 29.36 7.15
CA PRO A 220 2.63 28.11 6.54
C PRO A 220 1.65 26.95 6.71
N PHE A 221 1.16 26.75 7.93
CA PHE A 221 0.21 25.68 8.24
C PHE A 221 -1.08 25.82 7.43
N THR A 222 -1.58 27.05 7.28
CA THR A 222 -2.78 27.35 6.50
C THR A 222 -2.53 27.14 5.00
N ILE A 223 -1.40 27.61 4.47
CA ILE A 223 -1.02 27.42 3.06
C ILE A 223 -0.92 25.93 2.74
N VAL A 224 -0.19 25.15 3.56
CA VAL A 224 -0.04 23.70 3.39
C VAL A 224 -1.40 23.02 3.40
N GLY A 225 -2.26 23.37 4.36
CA GLY A 225 -3.61 22.80 4.46
C GLY A 225 -4.47 23.09 3.23
N ILE A 226 -4.47 24.32 2.72
CA ILE A 226 -5.20 24.69 1.50
C ILE A 226 -4.62 23.96 0.29
N THR A 227 -3.31 24.04 0.08
CA THR A 227 -2.64 23.42 -1.08
C THR A 227 -2.89 21.92 -1.10
N GLY A 228 -2.75 21.23 0.03
CA GLY A 228 -2.99 19.79 0.10
C GLY A 228 -4.44 19.41 -0.25
N LEU A 229 -5.43 20.17 0.24
CA LEU A 229 -6.84 19.97 -0.15
C LEU A 229 -7.05 20.17 -1.66
N VAL A 230 -6.50 21.24 -2.23
CA VAL A 230 -6.58 21.48 -3.69
C VAL A 230 -5.92 20.34 -4.46
N SER A 231 -4.75 19.87 -4.03
CA SER A 231 -4.04 18.75 -4.66
C SER A 231 -4.87 17.46 -4.65
N THR A 232 -5.62 17.16 -3.59
CA THR A 232 -6.49 15.97 -3.56
C THR A 232 -7.64 16.05 -4.58
N ILE A 233 -8.20 17.24 -4.81
CA ILE A 233 -9.25 17.46 -5.81
C ILE A 233 -8.67 17.27 -7.22
N VAL A 234 -7.50 17.87 -7.47
CA VAL A 234 -6.81 17.76 -8.77
C VAL A 234 -6.36 16.33 -9.05
N ALA A 235 -5.87 15.61 -8.05
CA ALA A 235 -5.47 14.21 -8.23
C ALA A 235 -6.65 13.34 -8.69
N ARG A 236 -7.84 13.52 -8.09
CA ARG A 236 -9.05 12.79 -8.47
C ARG A 236 -9.50 13.06 -9.90
N SER A 237 -9.24 14.24 -10.45
CA SER A 237 -9.63 14.58 -11.82
C SER A 237 -8.59 14.17 -12.87
N LEU A 238 -7.30 14.14 -12.53
CA LEU A 238 -6.23 13.85 -13.48
C LEU A 238 -5.91 12.35 -13.61
N ILE A 239 -5.96 11.59 -12.51
CA ILE A 239 -5.49 10.20 -12.51
C ILE A 239 -6.26 9.30 -13.52
N PRO A 240 -7.59 9.41 -13.69
CA PRO A 240 -8.30 8.60 -14.68
C PRO A 240 -7.77 8.76 -16.11
N ASN A 241 -7.17 9.93 -16.44
CA ASN A 241 -6.65 10.21 -17.79
C ASN A 241 -5.22 9.71 -18.01
N ILE A 242 -4.51 9.31 -16.95
CA ILE A 242 -3.09 8.90 -17.02
C ILE A 242 -2.97 7.37 -17.05
N ILE A 243 -4.05 6.65 -16.76
CA ILE A 243 -4.00 5.20 -16.60
C ILE A 243 -4.02 4.51 -17.95
N PRO A 244 -3.08 3.58 -18.21
CA PRO A 244 -3.01 2.87 -19.48
C PRO A 244 -4.29 2.07 -19.74
N SER A 245 -4.67 1.99 -21.01
CA SER A 245 -5.89 1.31 -21.48
C SER A 245 -5.91 -0.21 -21.28
N GLU A 246 -4.84 -0.80 -20.74
CA GLU A 246 -4.67 -2.25 -20.54
C GLU A 246 -5.16 -2.73 -19.16
N VAL A 247 -5.71 -1.83 -18.33
CA VAL A 247 -6.24 -2.22 -17.01
C VAL A 247 -7.58 -2.95 -17.17
N PRO A 248 -7.76 -4.14 -16.56
CA PRO A 248 -9.03 -4.86 -16.55
C PRO A 248 -10.21 -3.99 -16.12
N PRO A 249 -11.38 -4.12 -16.76
CA PRO A 249 -12.55 -3.28 -16.48
C PRO A 249 -13.00 -3.37 -15.02
N GLU A 250 -12.80 -4.52 -14.36
CA GLU A 250 -13.09 -4.74 -12.94
C GLU A 250 -12.26 -3.79 -12.06
N ILE A 251 -10.95 -3.69 -12.32
CA ILE A 251 -10.05 -2.77 -11.61
C ILE A 251 -10.40 -1.32 -11.93
N MET A 252 -10.74 -1.02 -13.19
CA MET A 252 -11.11 0.33 -13.63
C MET A 252 -12.35 0.85 -12.89
N SER A 253 -13.29 -0.02 -12.54
CA SER A 253 -14.48 0.35 -11.75
C SER A 253 -14.16 0.71 -10.29
N LYS A 254 -13.11 0.11 -9.71
CA LYS A 254 -12.68 0.30 -8.31
C LYS A 254 -11.61 1.38 -8.14
N LEU A 255 -10.95 1.73 -9.23
CA LEU A 255 -9.86 2.69 -9.28
C LEU A 255 -10.19 4.07 -8.64
N PRO A 256 -11.37 4.69 -8.84
CA PRO A 256 -11.68 5.95 -8.15
C PRO A 256 -11.66 5.82 -6.63
N GLN A 257 -12.09 4.67 -6.10
CA GLN A 257 -12.04 4.37 -4.67
C GLN A 257 -10.60 4.19 -4.20
N LEU A 258 -9.79 3.43 -4.95
CA LEU A 258 -8.36 3.25 -4.66
C LEU A 258 -7.63 4.60 -4.57
N ILE A 259 -7.87 5.50 -5.54
CA ILE A 259 -7.30 6.86 -5.55
C ILE A 259 -7.76 7.66 -4.33
N ALA A 260 -9.04 7.56 -3.96
CA ALA A 260 -9.56 8.23 -2.78
C ALA A 260 -8.92 7.72 -1.50
N ASP A 261 -8.68 6.41 -1.39
CA ASP A 261 -8.05 5.77 -0.24
C ASP A 261 -6.56 6.13 -0.15
N PHE A 262 -5.84 6.18 -1.27
CA PHE A 262 -4.45 6.70 -1.33
C PHE A 262 -4.35 8.19 -0.94
N ALA A 263 -5.33 9.00 -1.32
CA ALA A 263 -5.36 10.43 -1.01
C ALA A 263 -5.84 10.72 0.43
N SER A 264 -6.47 9.76 1.10
CA SER A 264 -7.09 9.96 2.42
C SER A 264 -6.09 10.43 3.49
N PRO A 265 -4.89 9.85 3.63
CA PRO A 265 -3.90 10.36 4.58
C PRO A 265 -3.46 11.79 4.30
N LEU A 266 -3.32 12.17 3.03
CA LEU A 266 -2.99 13.54 2.64
C LEU A 266 -4.13 14.51 3.01
N GLN A 267 -5.38 14.08 2.85
CA GLN A 267 -6.55 14.87 3.21
C GLN A 267 -6.61 15.09 4.73
N ILE A 268 -6.42 14.04 5.54
CA ILE A 268 -6.40 14.15 7.01
C ILE A 268 -5.28 15.09 7.47
N TYR A 269 -4.08 14.93 6.89
CA TYR A 269 -2.94 15.81 7.14
C TYR A 269 -3.30 17.27 6.81
N SER A 270 -3.84 17.52 5.62
CA SER A 270 -4.18 18.86 5.13
C SER A 270 -5.22 19.55 6.01
N VAL A 271 -6.27 18.83 6.42
CA VAL A 271 -7.31 19.36 7.32
C VAL A 271 -6.71 19.69 8.69
N GLY A 272 -5.86 18.81 9.25
CA GLY A 272 -5.20 19.05 10.52
C GLY A 272 -4.33 20.32 10.51
N PHE A 273 -3.50 20.48 9.48
CA PHE A 273 -2.68 21.68 9.30
C PHE A 273 -3.51 22.94 9.06
N LEU A 274 -4.61 22.86 8.31
CA LEU A 274 -5.51 23.99 8.08
C LEU A 274 -6.14 24.49 9.40
N ILE A 275 -6.70 23.56 10.20
CA ILE A 275 -7.32 23.89 11.49
C ILE A 275 -6.29 24.50 12.45
N ALA A 276 -5.12 23.88 12.57
CA ALA A 276 -4.03 24.38 13.40
C ALA A 276 -3.56 25.76 12.93
N GLY A 277 -3.41 25.96 11.62
CA GLY A 277 -3.00 27.23 11.03
C GLY A 277 -3.98 28.37 11.30
N ILE A 278 -5.27 28.14 11.06
CA ILE A 278 -6.34 29.11 11.36
C ILE A 278 -6.38 29.42 12.85
N GLY A 279 -6.28 28.40 13.72
CA GLY A 279 -6.23 28.57 15.17
C GLY A 279 -5.08 29.46 15.63
N LEU A 280 -3.87 29.25 15.08
CA LEU A 280 -2.70 30.08 15.37
C LEU A 280 -2.87 31.53 14.88
N ILE A 281 -3.47 31.75 13.71
CA ILE A 281 -3.75 33.09 13.19
C ILE A 281 -4.76 33.82 14.10
N ILE A 282 -5.86 33.17 14.48
CA ILE A 282 -6.86 33.75 15.40
C ILE A 282 -6.24 34.07 16.76
N LEU A 283 -5.40 33.16 17.28
CA LEU A 283 -4.69 33.36 18.54
C LEU A 283 -3.77 34.59 18.48
N SER A 284 -3.04 34.79 17.38
CA SER A 284 -2.23 35.98 17.13
C SER A 284 -3.05 37.28 17.19
N ILE A 285 -4.27 37.27 16.66
CA ILE A 285 -5.16 38.44 16.69
C ILE A 285 -5.66 38.72 18.11
N LYS A 286 -6.05 37.67 18.86
CA LYS A 286 -6.59 37.80 20.22
C LYS A 286 -5.56 38.17 21.27
N LEU A 287 -4.31 37.78 21.09
CA LEU A 287 -3.23 38.17 21.99
C LEU A 287 -3.01 39.69 21.86
N GLN A 288 -3.48 40.44 22.86
CA GLN A 288 -3.16 41.85 23.01
C GLN A 288 -1.64 41.98 23.09
N SER A 289 -1.05 42.89 22.30
CA SER A 289 0.38 43.17 22.42
C SER A 289 0.65 43.64 23.85
N PRO A 290 1.48 42.94 24.64
CA PRO A 290 1.81 43.40 25.98
C PRO A 290 2.47 44.77 25.85
N GLY A 291 1.81 45.79 26.40
CA GLY A 291 2.33 47.12 26.72
C GLY A 291 3.34 47.74 25.73
N TYR A 292 2.84 48.45 24.72
CA TYR A 292 3.27 49.84 24.59
C TYR A 292 2.47 50.62 25.64
N ALA A 293 2.88 50.53 26.90
CA ALA A 293 2.53 51.58 27.85
C ALA A 293 3.33 52.83 27.41
N PRO A 294 2.68 54.00 27.27
CA PRO A 294 3.37 55.24 26.90
C PRO A 294 4.45 55.64 27.91
#